data_AF-A0A1B6GNV1-F1
#
_entry.id   AF-A0A1B6GNV1-F1
#
_cell.length_a   1.000
_cell.length_b   1.000
_cell.length_c   1.000
_cell.angle_alpha   90.00
_cell.angle_beta   90.00
_cell.angle_gamma   90.00
#
_symmetry.space_group_name_H-M   'P 1'
#
loop_
_entity.id
_entity.type
_entity.pdbx_description
1 polymer ?
#
loop_
_entity_poly.entity_id
_entity_poly.type
_entity_poly.pdbx_seq_one_letter_code
_entity_poly.pdbx_strand_id
1 'polypeptide(L)'
;NFKSANEVYMHACESHCPSGSMEIQCLWERCDAMKRKRFSLMTHLYDRHCNADVLRMMAVRRKQLSVTGRSEIPPPTPPTPHPGYAPNAAFHAIKRHALEFVNPKEMQDDNEGPVTKSIRLTSALILRNLVIYSTNGRRYLTSYEPHLASVALSNVESSRTIAQVLFDLSQQQAR
;
A
#
# COMPACT_ATOMS: atom_id res chain seq x y z
N ASN A 1 20.86 -21.06 -11.02
CA ASN A 1 19.58 -20.76 -11.70
C ASN A 1 18.53 -20.50 -10.64
N PHE A 2 17.81 -19.38 -10.75
CA PHE A 2 16.67 -19.09 -9.88
C PHE A 2 15.45 -19.92 -10.31
N LYS A 3 14.69 -20.40 -9.33
CA LYS A 3 13.51 -21.26 -9.53
C LYS A 3 12.23 -20.46 -9.70
N SER A 4 12.20 -19.21 -9.24
CA SER A 4 11.01 -18.35 -9.31
C SER A 4 11.37 -16.88 -9.52
N ALA A 5 10.39 -16.09 -9.96
CA ALA A 5 10.49 -14.64 -10.03
C ALA A 5 10.84 -14.01 -8.68
N ASN A 6 10.29 -14.57 -7.60
CA ASN A 6 10.54 -14.09 -6.24
C ASN A 6 12.00 -14.32 -5.80
N GLU A 7 12.61 -15.45 -6.17
CA GLU A 7 14.03 -15.70 -5.87
C GLU A 7 14.95 -14.70 -6.60
N VAL A 8 14.61 -14.32 -7.84
CA VAL A 8 15.33 -13.27 -8.57
C VAL A 8 15.20 -11.92 -7.86
N TYR A 9 13.99 -11.58 -7.39
CA TYR A 9 13.74 -10.35 -6.65
C TYR A 9 14.53 -10.27 -5.35
N MET A 10 14.49 -11.34 -4.55
CA MET A 10 15.22 -11.42 -3.28
C MET A 10 16.73 -11.26 -3.51
N HIS A 11 17.28 -11.99 -4.49
CA HIS A 11 18.69 -11.85 -4.87
C HIS A 11 19.03 -10.42 -5.29
N ALA A 12 18.18 -9.78 -6.11
CA ALA A 12 18.41 -8.41 -6.55
C ALA A 12 18.38 -7.41 -5.38
N CYS A 13 17.47 -7.59 -4.42
CA CYS A 13 17.39 -6.75 -3.22
C CYS A 13 18.58 -6.94 -2.28
N GLU A 14 19.13 -8.14 -2.18
CA GLU A 14 20.28 -8.43 -1.34
C GLU A 14 21.58 -7.97 -1.98
N SER A 15 21.77 -8.25 -3.27
CA SER A 15 23.04 -8.07 -3.97
C SER A 15 23.20 -6.70 -4.61
N HIS A 16 22.10 -6.01 -4.93
CA HIS A 16 22.13 -4.78 -5.72
C HIS A 16 21.49 -3.59 -5.05
N CYS A 17 20.90 -3.72 -3.85
CA CYS A 17 20.43 -2.56 -3.09
C CYS A 17 21.49 -2.08 -2.09
N PRO A 18 21.62 -0.76 -1.89
CA PRO A 18 22.61 -0.21 -0.98
C PRO A 18 22.31 -0.60 0.47
N SER A 19 23.35 -0.71 1.26
CA SER A 19 23.28 -0.83 2.72
C SER A 19 23.37 0.56 3.35
N GLY A 20 22.48 0.88 4.30
CA GLY A 20 22.46 2.17 4.98
C GLY A 20 21.80 3.30 4.18
N SER A 21 22.33 4.53 4.32
CA SER A 21 21.75 5.76 3.76
C SER A 21 22.25 6.12 2.36
N MET A 22 23.05 5.25 1.71
CA MET A 22 23.61 5.51 0.39
C MET A 22 22.53 5.44 -0.71
N GLU A 23 22.65 6.30 -1.71
CA GLU A 23 21.78 6.33 -2.88
C GLU A 23 22.55 5.85 -4.12
N ILE A 24 21.97 4.90 -4.85
CA ILE A 24 22.58 4.33 -6.05
C ILE A 24 21.58 4.32 -7.21
N GLN A 25 22.10 4.22 -8.42
CA GLN A 25 21.30 4.03 -9.63
C GLN A 25 20.96 2.54 -9.82
N CYS A 26 19.84 2.26 -10.48
CA CYS A 26 19.54 0.91 -10.95
C CYS A 26 20.58 0.44 -11.98
N LEU A 27 21.19 -0.72 -11.74
CA LEU A 27 22.24 -1.30 -12.59
C LEU A 27 21.70 -2.22 -13.69
N TRP A 28 20.38 -2.34 -13.82
CA TRP A 28 19.76 -3.16 -14.86
C TRP A 28 20.00 -2.54 -16.24
N GLU A 29 20.27 -3.38 -17.25
CA GLU A 29 20.58 -2.89 -18.59
C GLU A 29 19.48 -1.96 -19.13
N ARG A 30 19.91 -0.79 -19.63
CA ARG A 30 19.04 0.24 -20.23
C ARG A 30 17.91 0.72 -19.32
N CYS A 31 18.13 0.72 -18.01
CA CYS A 31 17.24 1.37 -17.05
C CYS A 31 17.52 2.89 -16.94
N ASP A 32 16.79 3.57 -16.07
CA ASP A 32 16.92 5.01 -15.83
C ASP A 32 18.13 5.39 -14.95
N ALA A 33 18.53 6.66 -15.01
CA ALA A 33 19.68 7.21 -14.28
C ALA A 33 19.35 7.73 -12.87
N MET A 34 18.17 7.44 -12.35
CA MET A 34 17.71 8.00 -11.08
C MET A 34 18.34 7.27 -9.90
N LYS A 35 18.99 8.05 -9.03
CA LYS A 35 19.52 7.57 -7.74
C LYS A 35 18.38 7.38 -6.75
N ARG A 36 18.38 6.23 -6.06
CA ARG A 36 17.33 5.83 -5.12
C ARG A 36 17.94 5.26 -3.83
N LYS A 37 17.28 5.52 -2.70
CA LYS A 37 17.54 4.85 -1.41
C LYS A 37 17.04 3.40 -1.44
N ARG A 38 17.54 2.56 -0.52
CA ARG A 38 17.26 1.12 -0.46
C ARG A 38 15.81 0.73 -0.75
N PHE A 39 14.85 1.20 0.04
CA PHE A 39 13.43 0.82 -0.13
C PHE A 39 12.86 1.29 -1.48
N SER A 40 13.20 2.49 -1.93
CA SER A 40 12.79 2.99 -3.24
C SER A 40 13.35 2.15 -4.39
N LEU A 41 14.61 1.69 -4.26
CA LEU A 41 15.22 0.81 -5.26
C LEU A 41 14.60 -0.59 -5.23
N MET A 42 14.27 -1.13 -4.05
CA MET A 42 13.57 -2.42 -3.92
C MET A 42 12.21 -2.39 -4.63
N THR A 43 11.38 -1.37 -4.38
CA THR A 43 10.08 -1.21 -5.06
C THR A 43 10.27 -1.06 -6.57
N HIS A 44 11.24 -0.25 -7.02
CA HIS A 44 11.55 -0.11 -8.44
C HIS A 44 11.94 -1.44 -9.11
N LEU A 45 12.79 -2.23 -8.45
CA LEU A 45 13.19 -3.55 -8.95
C LEU A 45 11.98 -4.47 -9.08
N TYR A 46 11.09 -4.49 -8.08
CA TYR A 46 9.86 -5.28 -8.13
C TYR A 46 8.98 -4.89 -9.32
N ASP A 47 8.69 -3.60 -9.47
CA ASP A 47 7.74 -3.10 -10.47
C ASP A 47 8.26 -3.20 -11.90
N ARG A 48 9.56 -2.92 -12.12
CA ARG A 48 10.12 -2.72 -13.46
C ARG A 48 10.90 -3.92 -14.00
N HIS A 49 11.46 -4.76 -13.13
CA HIS A 49 12.43 -5.77 -13.54
C HIS A 49 12.11 -7.18 -13.05
N CYS A 50 11.67 -7.31 -11.80
CA CYS A 50 11.42 -8.59 -11.15
C CYS A 50 9.94 -8.98 -11.12
N ASN A 51 9.07 -8.19 -11.76
CA ASN A 51 7.67 -8.53 -11.93
C ASN A 51 7.54 -9.88 -12.68
N ALA A 52 6.63 -10.75 -12.21
CA ALA A 52 6.45 -12.09 -12.75
C ALA A 52 6.16 -12.10 -14.26
N ASP A 53 5.41 -11.13 -14.77
CA ASP A 53 5.08 -11.02 -16.18
C ASP A 53 6.26 -10.55 -17.01
N VAL A 54 7.04 -9.60 -16.49
CA VAL A 54 8.29 -9.13 -17.12
C VAL A 54 9.29 -10.27 -17.23
N LEU A 55 9.50 -11.03 -16.14
CA LEU A 55 10.43 -12.17 -16.14
C LEU A 55 9.97 -13.30 -17.06
N ARG A 56 8.65 -13.57 -17.11
CA ARG A 56 8.07 -14.54 -18.05
C ARG A 56 8.28 -14.08 -19.50
N MET A 57 8.02 -12.81 -19.82
CA MET A 57 8.24 -12.24 -21.14
C MET A 57 9.70 -12.36 -21.57
N MET A 58 10.65 -12.03 -20.67
CA MET A 58 12.08 -12.16 -20.94
C MET A 58 12.51 -13.62 -21.14
N ALA A 59 11.92 -14.56 -20.38
CA ALA A 59 12.16 -15.98 -20.58
C ALA A 59 11.66 -16.47 -21.95
N VAL A 60 10.46 -16.05 -22.38
CA VAL A 60 9.92 -16.34 -23.71
C VAL A 60 10.80 -15.74 -24.80
N ARG A 61 11.25 -14.49 -24.63
CA ARG A 61 12.18 -13.83 -25.56
C ARG A 61 13.48 -14.59 -25.74
N ARG A 62 14.11 -15.03 -24.64
CA ARG A 62 15.33 -15.87 -24.68
C ARG A 62 15.08 -17.18 -25.43
N LYS A 63 13.93 -17.84 -25.19
CA LYS A 63 13.55 -19.07 -25.88
C LYS A 63 13.35 -18.83 -27.38
N GLN A 64 12.65 -17.77 -27.79
CA GLN A 64 12.48 -17.41 -29.19
C GLN A 64 13.84 -17.17 -29.86
N LEU A 65 14.70 -16.32 -29.27
CA LEU A 65 16.03 -16.04 -29.82
C LEU A 65 16.87 -17.31 -29.97
N SER A 66 16.81 -18.25 -29.03
CA SER A 66 17.54 -19.52 -29.12
C SER A 66 17.04 -20.47 -30.21
N VAL A 67 15.76 -20.38 -30.58
CA VAL A 67 15.12 -21.32 -31.54
C VAL A 67 15.09 -20.74 -32.94
N THR A 68 14.76 -19.45 -33.10
CA THR A 68 14.48 -18.83 -34.40
C THR A 68 15.50 -17.74 -34.77
N GLY A 69 16.43 -17.38 -33.88
CA GLY A 69 17.38 -16.29 -34.07
C GLY A 69 16.75 -14.89 -34.14
N ARG A 70 15.42 -14.78 -33.99
CA ARG A 70 14.64 -13.53 -34.04
C ARG A 70 13.53 -13.58 -32.99
N SER A 71 13.29 -12.46 -32.32
CA SER A 71 12.16 -12.34 -31.38
C SER A 71 11.18 -11.30 -31.88
N GLU A 72 9.89 -11.64 -31.83
CA GLU A 72 8.77 -10.75 -32.14
C GLU A 72 8.42 -9.82 -30.97
N ILE A 73 9.04 -10.02 -29.80
CA ILE A 73 8.82 -9.20 -28.61
C ILE A 73 9.60 -7.88 -28.79
N PRO A 74 8.92 -6.73 -28.90
CA PRO A 74 9.58 -5.44 -29.04
C PRO A 74 10.55 -5.21 -27.87
N PRO A 75 11.74 -4.63 -28.12
CA PRO A 75 12.61 -4.24 -27.02
C PRO A 75 11.85 -3.28 -26.08
N PRO A 76 12.05 -3.38 -24.76
CA PRO A 76 11.43 -2.44 -23.82
C PRO A 76 11.77 -1.03 -24.28
N THR A 77 10.73 -0.23 -24.54
CA THR A 77 10.90 1.16 -24.90
C THR A 77 11.67 1.84 -23.77
N PRO A 78 12.74 2.60 -24.08
CA PRO A 78 13.44 3.33 -23.05
C PRO A 78 12.40 4.21 -22.32
N PRO A 79 12.43 4.26 -20.97
CA PRO A 79 11.59 5.21 -20.26
C PRO A 79 11.86 6.57 -20.89
N THR A 80 10.79 7.26 -21.30
CA THR A 80 10.92 8.63 -21.84
C THR A 80 11.77 9.43 -20.86
N PRO A 81 12.75 10.23 -21.28
CA PRO A 81 13.52 11.05 -20.35
C PRO A 81 12.54 11.98 -19.60
N HIS A 82 12.18 11.62 -18.37
CA HIS A 82 11.34 12.46 -17.53
C HIS A 82 12.24 13.61 -17.06
N PRO A 83 11.92 14.89 -17.31
CA PRO A 83 12.76 16.05 -16.95
C PRO A 83 12.94 16.30 -15.43
N GLY A 84 12.97 15.25 -14.62
CA GLY A 84 12.69 15.30 -13.19
C GLY A 84 11.21 15.07 -12.94
N TYR A 85 10.92 14.41 -11.83
CA TYR A 85 9.55 14.35 -11.33
C TYR A 85 9.06 15.78 -11.08
N ALA A 86 7.92 16.14 -11.66
CA ALA A 86 7.28 17.41 -11.36
C ALA A 86 7.14 17.56 -9.83
N PRO A 87 7.30 18.77 -9.27
CA PRO A 87 7.00 18.97 -7.85
C PRO A 87 5.60 18.42 -7.58
N ASN A 88 5.49 17.57 -6.54
CA ASN A 88 4.29 16.79 -6.18
C ASN A 88 4.05 15.49 -6.99
N ALA A 89 5.00 14.94 -7.75
CA ALA A 89 4.80 13.67 -8.45
C ALA A 89 4.44 12.51 -7.50
N ALA A 90 5.02 12.48 -6.30
CA ALA A 90 4.64 11.53 -5.25
C ALA A 90 3.17 11.71 -4.83
N PHE A 91 2.72 12.95 -4.65
CA PHE A 91 1.32 13.26 -4.35
C PHE A 91 0.38 12.84 -5.49
N HIS A 92 0.78 13.04 -6.74
CA HIS A 92 0.00 12.58 -7.91
C HIS A 92 -0.03 11.05 -8.03
N ALA A 93 1.06 10.36 -7.67
CA ALA A 93 1.11 8.91 -7.61
C ALA A 93 0.21 8.38 -6.47
N ILE A 94 0.31 8.96 -5.27
CA ILE A 94 -0.58 8.66 -4.15
C ILE A 94 -2.03 8.91 -4.56
N LYS A 95 -2.38 10.05 -5.14
CA LYS A 95 -3.76 10.34 -5.57
C LYS A 95 -4.30 9.32 -6.58
N ARG A 96 -3.44 8.84 -7.49
CA ARG A 96 -3.82 7.84 -8.50
C ARG A 96 -4.05 6.46 -7.88
N HIS A 97 -3.15 6.02 -7.01
CA HIS A 97 -3.19 4.69 -6.40
C HIS A 97 -4.10 4.63 -5.17
N ALA A 98 -4.27 5.72 -4.42
CA ALA A 98 -5.19 5.80 -3.28
C ALA A 98 -6.64 5.55 -3.72
N LEU A 99 -7.02 5.96 -4.93
CA LEU A 99 -8.36 5.69 -5.47
C LEU A 99 -8.60 4.20 -5.78
N GLU A 100 -7.55 3.38 -5.96
CA GLU A 100 -7.68 1.92 -6.10
C GLU A 100 -7.93 1.23 -4.74
N PHE A 101 -7.49 1.83 -3.63
CA PHE A 101 -7.67 1.30 -2.27
C PHE A 101 -8.85 1.91 -1.51
N VAL A 102 -9.29 3.11 -1.91
CA VAL A 102 -10.41 3.82 -1.31
C VAL A 102 -11.51 3.88 -2.35
N ASN A 103 -12.36 2.84 -2.43
CA ASN A 103 -13.56 2.92 -3.25
C ASN A 103 -14.47 4.02 -2.65
N PRO A 104 -14.66 5.18 -3.32
CA PRO A 104 -15.45 6.26 -2.75
C PRO A 104 -16.90 5.86 -2.52
N LYS A 105 -17.37 4.80 -3.19
CA LYS A 105 -18.70 4.20 -3.01
C LYS A 105 -18.84 3.39 -1.72
N GLU A 106 -17.74 2.85 -1.16
CA GLU A 106 -17.74 2.22 0.18
C GLU A 106 -17.60 3.24 1.29
N MET A 107 -17.10 4.44 0.98
CA MET A 107 -17.01 5.58 1.90
C MET A 107 -18.16 6.58 1.73
N GLN A 108 -19.08 6.30 0.79
CA GLN A 108 -20.27 7.10 0.56
C GLN A 108 -21.31 6.73 1.61
N ASP A 109 -21.33 7.59 2.64
CA ASP A 109 -22.44 7.89 3.52
C ASP A 109 -23.78 7.37 2.98
N ASP A 110 -24.25 6.23 3.49
CA ASP A 110 -25.66 5.89 3.44
C ASP A 110 -26.37 7.04 4.14
N ASN A 111 -27.02 7.95 3.40
CA ASN A 111 -27.72 9.12 3.95
C ASN A 111 -28.55 8.72 5.19
N GLU A 112 -28.00 8.92 6.37
CA GLU A 112 -28.60 8.39 7.58
C GLU A 112 -29.84 9.22 7.92
N GLY A 113 -30.99 8.57 7.89
CA GLY A 113 -32.21 9.16 8.43
C GLY A 113 -32.04 9.52 9.92
N PRO A 114 -32.85 10.45 10.46
CA PRO A 114 -32.72 10.95 11.82
C PRO A 114 -32.78 9.85 12.89
N VAL A 115 -33.56 8.78 12.64
CA VAL A 115 -33.64 7.61 13.54
C VAL A 115 -32.32 6.84 13.56
N THR A 116 -31.73 6.59 12.39
CA THR A 116 -30.45 5.87 12.26
C THR A 116 -29.33 6.61 12.99
N LYS A 117 -29.28 7.94 12.83
CA LYS A 117 -28.31 8.81 13.53
C LYS A 117 -28.41 8.66 15.06
N SER A 118 -29.62 8.76 15.59
CA SER A 118 -29.91 8.55 17.03
C SER A 118 -29.44 7.19 17.53
N ILE A 119 -29.75 6.11 16.79
CA ILE A 119 -29.33 4.75 17.15
C ILE A 119 -27.81 4.63 17.17
N ARG A 120 -27.11 5.16 16.16
CA ARG A 120 -25.65 5.09 16.09
C ARG A 120 -24.98 5.90 17.17
N LEU A 121 -25.45 7.11 17.45
CA LEU A 121 -24.92 7.94 18.51
C LEU A 121 -25.11 7.27 19.88
N THR A 122 -26.31 6.74 20.15
CA THR A 122 -26.59 6.00 21.39
C THR A 122 -25.68 4.78 21.51
N SER A 123 -25.51 4.01 20.44
CA SER A 123 -24.61 2.85 20.41
C SER A 123 -23.17 3.26 20.71
N ALA A 124 -22.67 4.33 20.09
CA ALA A 124 -21.30 4.82 20.31
C ALA A 124 -21.07 5.24 21.78
N LEU A 125 -22.06 5.87 22.42
CA LEU A 125 -21.99 6.24 23.83
C LEU A 125 -22.00 5.01 24.75
N ILE A 126 -22.79 3.98 24.43
CA ILE A 126 -22.77 2.70 25.15
C ILE A 126 -21.38 2.05 25.04
N LEU A 127 -20.82 2.00 23.83
CA LEU A 127 -19.47 1.46 23.61
C LEU A 127 -18.42 2.21 24.44
N ARG A 128 -18.52 3.53 24.53
CA ARG A 128 -17.63 4.34 25.37
C ARG A 128 -17.76 4.01 26.85
N ASN A 129 -19.00 3.87 27.35
CA ASN A 129 -19.22 3.43 28.73
C ASN A 129 -18.63 2.03 28.98
N LEU A 130 -18.76 1.10 28.04
CA LEU A 130 -18.16 -0.23 28.16
C LEU A 130 -16.63 -0.15 28.22
N VAL A 131 -15.99 0.67 27.39
CA VAL A 131 -14.53 0.85 27.41
C VAL A 131 -14.06 1.50 28.71
N ILE A 132 -14.80 2.46 29.26
CA ILE A 132 -14.43 3.15 30.52
C ILE A 132 -14.60 2.23 31.72
N TYR A 133 -15.75 1.55 31.83
CA TYR A 133 -16.17 0.89 33.07
C TYR A 133 -16.05 -0.64 33.08
N SER A 134 -15.87 -1.29 31.92
CA SER A 134 -15.81 -2.76 31.83
C SER A 134 -14.51 -3.27 31.24
N THR A 135 -13.72 -3.98 32.05
CA THR A 135 -12.49 -4.65 31.60
C THR A 135 -12.75 -5.70 30.53
N ASN A 136 -13.80 -6.51 30.69
CA ASN A 136 -14.21 -7.53 29.72
C ASN A 136 -14.76 -6.89 28.43
N GLY A 137 -15.59 -5.86 28.55
CA GLY A 137 -16.11 -5.11 27.41
C GLY A 137 -15.00 -4.47 26.59
N ARG A 138 -14.01 -3.89 27.26
CA ARG A 138 -12.81 -3.33 26.63
C ARG A 138 -12.02 -4.38 25.86
N ARG A 139 -11.67 -5.51 26.48
CA ARG A 139 -10.94 -6.61 25.80
C ARG A 139 -11.67 -7.12 24.58
N TYR A 140 -13.00 -7.23 24.67
CA TYR A 140 -13.82 -7.64 23.53
C TYR A 140 -13.80 -6.59 22.42
N LEU A 141 -13.85 -5.30 22.74
CA LEU A 141 -13.83 -4.23 21.74
C LEU A 141 -12.47 -4.06 21.03
N THR A 142 -11.36 -4.48 21.64
CA THR A 142 -10.04 -4.47 20.99
C THR A 142 -10.03 -5.29 19.69
N SER A 143 -10.75 -6.41 19.61
CA SER A 143 -10.80 -7.20 18.36
C SER A 143 -11.58 -6.49 17.24
N TYR A 144 -12.39 -5.49 17.58
CA TYR A 144 -13.17 -4.69 16.62
C TYR A 144 -12.53 -3.34 16.30
N GLU A 145 -11.32 -3.08 16.79
CA GLU A 145 -10.58 -1.84 16.58
C GLU A 145 -10.49 -1.43 15.10
N PRO A 146 -10.21 -2.33 14.12
CA PRO A 146 -10.16 -1.94 12.71
C PRO A 146 -11.48 -1.41 12.17
N HIS A 147 -12.60 -1.98 12.62
CA HIS A 147 -13.94 -1.54 12.20
C HIS A 147 -14.29 -0.20 12.86
N LEU A 148 -14.00 -0.05 14.15
CA LEU A 148 -14.18 1.22 14.86
C LEU A 148 -13.32 2.33 14.24
N ALA A 149 -12.10 2.04 13.80
CA ALA A 149 -11.23 2.98 13.10
C ALA A 149 -11.83 3.43 11.75
N SER A 150 -12.41 2.50 10.99
CA SER A 150 -13.14 2.83 9.77
C SER A 150 -14.32 3.77 10.04
N VAL A 151 -15.11 3.50 11.08
CA VAL A 151 -16.25 4.35 11.49
C VAL A 151 -15.78 5.71 12.03
N ALA A 152 -14.65 5.78 12.74
CA ALA A 152 -14.09 7.05 13.23
C ALA A 152 -13.61 7.95 12.09
N LEU A 153 -13.16 7.38 10.98
CA LEU A 153 -12.71 8.09 9.78
C LEU A 153 -13.84 8.44 8.81
N SER A 154 -15.06 7.92 9.03
CA SER A 154 -16.22 8.24 8.20
C SER A 154 -16.89 9.55 8.61
N ASN A 155 -17.77 10.08 7.76
CA ASN A 155 -18.43 11.37 7.98
C ASN A 155 -19.73 11.27 8.81
N VAL A 156 -19.92 10.18 9.56
CA VAL A 156 -21.13 9.95 10.36
C VAL A 156 -21.12 10.75 11.66
N GLU A 157 -22.30 11.06 12.21
CA GLU A 157 -22.46 11.88 13.43
C GLU A 157 -21.73 11.28 14.65
N SER A 158 -21.69 9.95 14.75
CA SER A 158 -21.05 9.23 15.85
C SER A 158 -19.52 9.15 15.74
N SER A 159 -18.92 9.58 14.61
CA SER A 159 -17.48 9.48 14.33
C SER A 159 -16.60 10.01 15.46
N ARG A 160 -16.93 11.20 15.98
CA ARG A 160 -16.22 11.84 17.10
C ARG A 160 -16.24 10.97 18.36
N THR A 161 -17.38 10.40 18.70
CA THR A 161 -17.51 9.54 19.88
C THR A 161 -16.72 8.25 19.71
N ILE A 162 -16.73 7.65 18.52
CA ILE A 162 -15.93 6.44 18.23
C ILE A 162 -14.42 6.74 18.27
N ALA A 163 -13.97 7.92 17.82
CA ALA A 163 -12.58 8.34 17.98
C ALA A 163 -12.16 8.42 19.45
N GLN A 164 -13.05 8.88 20.33
CA GLN A 164 -12.80 8.86 21.79
C GLN A 164 -12.74 7.43 22.33
N VAL A 165 -13.61 6.53 21.87
CA VAL A 165 -13.58 5.09 22.23
C VAL A 165 -12.21 4.48 21.88
N LEU A 166 -11.70 4.74 20.68
CA LEU A 166 -10.38 4.26 20.23
C LEU A 166 -9.22 4.85 21.05
N PHE A 167 -9.31 6.13 21.42
CA PHE A 167 -8.34 6.75 22.30
C PHE A 167 -8.32 6.10 23.68
N ASP A 168 -9.49 5.88 24.29
CA ASP A 168 -9.61 5.25 25.61
C ASP A 168 -9.15 3.78 25.57
N LEU A 169 -9.35 3.08 24.44
CA LEU A 169 -8.82 1.73 24.20
C LEU A 169 -7.29 1.71 24.19
N SER A 170 -6.65 2.63 23.46
CA SER A 170 -5.18 2.66 23.30
C SER A 170 -4.45 3.11 24.58
N GLN A 171 -4.98 4.09 25.31
CA GLN A 171 -4.37 4.60 26.55
C GLN A 171 -4.31 3.57 27.67
N GLN A 172 -5.19 2.58 27.67
CA GLN A 172 -5.21 1.52 28.68
C GLN A 172 -4.47 0.25 28.25
N GLN A 173 -4.09 0.12 26.98
CA GLN A 173 -3.15 -0.92 26.53
C GLN A 173 -1.70 -0.57 26.91
N ALA A 174 -1.39 0.72 27.01
CA ALA A 174 -0.06 1.22 27.39
C ALA A 174 0.21 1.19 28.90
N ARG A 175 -0.74 0.71 29.71
CA ARG A 175 -0.63 0.55 31.17
C ARG A 175 -0.62 -0.94 31.52
#